data_AF-A0A1I7BRB3-F1
#
_entry.id   AF-A0A1I7BRB3-F1
#
_cell.length_a   1.000
_cell.length_b   1.000
_cell.length_c   1.000
_cell.angle_alpha   90.00
_cell.angle_beta   90.00
_cell.angle_gamma   90.00
#
_symmetry.space_group_name_H-M   'P 1'
#
loop_
_entity.id
_entity.type
_entity.pdbx_description
1 polymer ?
#
loop_
_entity_poly.entity_id
_entity_poly.type
_entity_poly.pdbx_seq_one_letter_code
_entity_poly.pdbx_strand_id
1 'polypeptide(L)'
;MPDRSHVQVVLGQQVYAVLEQCRKPEVLWAKLATGNYDWLGVRRNGRYVLGRPRLSAVVPEEPGPLPDDARQPHRIEALGPLQRVPRWEAFATAEEARDTFRRLARGDPITPLRTSGIWRARLVLDGRSVEERLVVRPLPRLL
;
A
#
# COMPACT_ATOMS: atom_id res chain seq x y z
N MET A 1 -11.54 22.67 -6.36
CA MET A 1 -10.29 21.87 -6.32
C MET A 1 -10.37 20.88 -7.47
N PRO A 2 -9.40 20.83 -8.39
CA PRO A 2 -9.54 19.99 -9.58
C PRO A 2 -9.32 18.51 -9.22
N ASP A 3 -10.25 17.68 -9.68
CA ASP A 3 -10.27 16.23 -9.54
C ASP A 3 -9.09 15.53 -10.23
N ARG A 4 -8.58 14.46 -9.60
CA ARG A 4 -7.64 13.51 -10.25
C ARG A 4 -8.41 12.78 -11.33
N SER A 5 -8.16 13.10 -12.59
CA SER A 5 -8.69 12.24 -13.61
C SER A 5 -7.72 12.15 -14.79
N HIS A 6 -7.36 10.92 -15.12
CA HIS A 6 -6.83 10.61 -16.45
C HIS A 6 -7.91 10.78 -17.53
N VAL A 7 -9.12 11.24 -17.17
CA VAL A 7 -10.24 11.47 -18.10
C VAL A 7 -9.89 12.55 -19.11
N GLN A 8 -8.90 13.40 -18.83
CA GLN A 8 -8.39 14.41 -19.77
C GLN A 8 -7.14 13.96 -20.57
N VAL A 9 -6.69 12.71 -20.44
CA VAL A 9 -5.53 12.20 -21.19
C VAL A 9 -6.01 11.63 -22.53
N VAL A 10 -5.35 12.03 -23.63
CA VAL A 10 -5.62 11.48 -24.96
C VAL A 10 -4.81 10.21 -25.19
N LEU A 11 -5.34 9.25 -25.93
CA LEU A 11 -4.60 8.06 -26.35
C LEU A 11 -3.28 8.46 -27.05
N GLY A 12 -2.18 7.81 -26.68
CA GLY A 12 -0.84 8.11 -27.20
C GLY A 12 -0.10 9.27 -26.50
N GLN A 13 -0.77 10.01 -25.61
CA GLN A 13 -0.14 11.08 -24.83
C GLN A 13 0.81 10.52 -23.77
N GLN A 14 2.00 11.11 -23.65
CA GLN A 14 2.92 10.82 -22.55
C GLN A 14 2.37 11.42 -21.23
N VAL A 15 2.03 10.55 -20.28
CA VAL A 15 1.47 10.94 -18.97
C VAL A 15 2.58 11.33 -17.98
N TYR A 16 3.68 10.57 -17.94
CA TYR A 16 4.75 10.74 -16.98
C TYR A 16 5.92 11.52 -17.59
N ALA A 17 6.24 12.68 -17.00
CA ALA A 17 7.38 13.48 -17.43
C ALA A 17 8.72 12.87 -17.01
N VAL A 18 8.73 12.18 -15.87
CA VAL A 18 9.93 11.54 -15.33
C VAL A 18 9.62 10.09 -15.00
N LEU A 19 10.52 9.20 -15.43
CA LEU A 19 10.52 7.79 -15.03
C LEU A 19 11.74 7.53 -14.15
N GLU A 20 11.50 6.97 -12.97
CA GLU A 20 12.55 6.63 -12.02
C GLU A 20 12.49 5.17 -11.62
N GLN A 21 13.63 4.66 -11.14
CA GLN A 21 13.73 3.29 -10.66
C GLN A 21 14.37 3.26 -9.28
N CYS A 22 13.84 2.44 -8.39
CA CYS A 22 14.46 2.15 -7.10
C CYS A 22 14.39 0.65 -6.78
N ARG A 23 15.27 0.19 -5.90
CA ARG A 23 15.35 -1.23 -5.48
C ARG A 23 14.84 -1.46 -4.05
N LYS A 24 14.93 -0.43 -3.21
CA LYS A 24 14.61 -0.52 -1.78
C LYS A 24 13.14 -0.15 -1.53
N PRO A 25 12.35 -1.00 -0.85
CA PRO A 25 10.96 -0.70 -0.48
C PRO A 25 10.80 0.62 0.28
N GLU A 26 11.76 1.00 1.11
CA GLU A 26 11.73 2.22 1.91
C GLU A 26 11.80 3.46 1.02
N VAL A 27 12.59 3.39 -0.06
CA VAL A 27 12.71 4.47 -1.05
C VAL A 27 11.44 4.55 -1.89
N LEU A 28 10.85 3.40 -2.26
CA LEU A 28 9.56 3.34 -2.92
C LEU A 28 8.48 4.02 -2.06
N TRP A 29 8.38 3.63 -0.78
CA TRP A 29 7.46 4.22 0.18
C TRP A 29 7.64 5.74 0.26
N ALA A 30 8.86 6.21 0.51
CA ALA A 30 9.15 7.62 0.69
C ALA A 30 8.72 8.47 -0.51
N LYS A 31 8.94 7.96 -1.74
CA LYS A 31 8.51 8.65 -2.96
C LYS A 31 7.00 8.69 -3.10
N LEU A 32 6.30 7.56 -2.90
CA LEU A 32 4.84 7.50 -3.01
C LEU A 32 4.14 8.36 -1.94
N ALA A 33 4.69 8.41 -0.73
CA ALA A 33 4.15 9.22 0.37
C ALA A 33 4.20 10.73 0.09
N THR A 34 5.02 11.19 -0.87
CA THR A 34 5.00 12.61 -1.30
C THR A 34 3.76 12.99 -2.10
N GLY A 35 3.02 12.01 -2.63
CA GLY A 35 1.92 12.24 -3.55
C GLY A 35 2.35 12.66 -4.96
N ASN A 36 3.65 12.81 -5.22
CA ASN A 36 4.15 13.25 -6.53
C ASN A 36 4.48 12.10 -7.48
N TYR A 37 4.37 10.86 -7.04
CA TYR A 37 4.74 9.69 -7.83
C TYR A 37 3.63 8.67 -7.82
N ASP A 38 3.45 8.02 -8.98
CA ASP A 38 2.62 6.84 -9.15
C ASP A 38 3.51 5.61 -9.32
N TRP A 39 3.07 4.48 -8.76
CA TRP A 39 3.77 3.20 -8.95
C TRP A 39 3.33 2.52 -10.23
N LEU A 40 4.25 2.37 -11.19
CA LEU A 40 3.96 1.81 -12.51
C LEU A 40 4.16 0.28 -12.57
N GLY A 41 4.86 -0.30 -11.59
CA GLY A 41 5.08 -1.74 -11.50
C GLY A 41 6.51 -2.13 -11.16
N VAL A 42 6.85 -3.39 -11.46
CA VAL A 42 8.14 -4.01 -11.09
C VAL A 42 8.80 -4.63 -12.32
N ARG A 43 10.06 -4.27 -12.56
CA ARG A 43 10.89 -4.88 -13.62
C ARG A 43 11.27 -6.31 -13.26
N ARG A 44 11.70 -7.09 -14.26
CA ARG A 44 12.19 -8.47 -14.07
C ARG A 44 13.38 -8.57 -13.09
N ASN A 45 14.21 -7.53 -13.03
CA ASN A 45 15.35 -7.43 -12.12
C ASN A 45 14.96 -6.97 -10.68
N GLY A 46 13.67 -6.90 -10.37
CA GLY A 46 13.16 -6.52 -9.05
C GLY A 46 13.15 -5.01 -8.76
N ARG A 47 13.49 -4.15 -9.73
CA ARG A 47 13.39 -2.70 -9.54
C ARG A 47 11.96 -2.20 -9.67
N TYR A 48 11.53 -1.36 -8.74
CA TYR A 48 10.28 -0.63 -8.78
C TYR A 48 10.37 0.52 -9.77
N VAL A 49 9.37 0.70 -10.61
CA VAL A 49 9.29 1.78 -11.60
C VAL A 49 8.28 2.81 -11.14
N LEU A 50 8.71 4.06 -11.04
CA LEU A 50 7.89 5.19 -10.62
C LEU A 50 7.72 6.18 -11.76
N GLY A 51 6.53 6.74 -11.89
CA GLY A 51 6.24 7.83 -12.81
C GLY A 51 5.89 9.09 -12.04
N ARG A 52 6.49 10.23 -12.41
CA ARG A 52 6.04 11.54 -11.94
C ARG A 52 5.15 12.17 -13.01
N PRO A 53 3.83 12.27 -12.79
CA PRO A 53 2.95 12.94 -13.74
C PRO A 53 3.19 14.46 -13.72
N ARG A 54 2.85 15.15 -14.83
CA ARG A 54 2.90 16.62 -14.88
C ARG A 54 1.81 17.27 -14.03
N LEU A 55 0.71 16.54 -13.83
CA LEU A 55 -0.43 16.92 -13.01
C LEU A 55 -0.57 15.85 -11.92
N SER A 56 -0.24 16.19 -10.68
CA SER A 56 -0.58 15.37 -9.52
C SER A 56 -1.80 16.00 -8.86
N ALA A 57 -2.93 15.31 -8.89
CA ALA A 57 -3.99 15.54 -7.91
C ALA A 57 -3.90 14.41 -6.89
N VAL A 58 -4.43 14.55 -5.67
CA VAL A 58 -4.56 13.46 -4.71
C VAL A 58 -6.01 13.31 -4.33
N VAL A 59 -6.60 12.13 -4.55
CA VAL A 59 -7.97 11.80 -4.13
C VAL A 59 -7.83 11.23 -2.73
N PRO A 60 -8.44 11.88 -1.72
CA PRO A 60 -8.57 11.28 -0.41
C PRO A 60 -9.37 9.98 -0.54
N GLU A 61 -8.82 8.86 -0.08
CA GLU A 61 -9.65 7.68 0.17
C GLU A 61 -10.57 8.00 1.36
N GLU A 62 -11.86 7.65 1.24
CA GLU A 62 -12.77 7.80 2.37
C GLU A 62 -12.26 6.95 3.55
N PRO A 63 -12.24 7.52 4.76
CA PRO A 63 -11.78 6.79 5.93
C PRO A 63 -12.69 5.59 6.19
N GLY A 64 -12.09 4.41 6.35
CA GLY A 64 -12.79 3.23 6.87
C GLY A 64 -13.10 3.37 8.37
N PRO A 65 -13.90 2.46 8.94
CA PRO A 65 -14.17 2.45 10.38
C PRO A 65 -12.87 2.21 11.16
N LEU A 66 -12.69 2.90 12.28
CA LEU A 66 -11.59 2.64 13.21
C LEU A 66 -11.86 1.34 14.00
N PRO A 67 -10.81 0.54 14.29
CA PRO A 67 -10.97 -0.63 15.13
C PRO A 67 -11.27 -0.24 16.58
N ASP A 68 -12.07 -1.06 17.27
CA ASP A 68 -12.31 -0.98 18.71
C ASP A 68 -11.36 -1.95 19.41
N ASP A 69 -10.34 -1.42 20.10
CA ASP A 69 -9.31 -2.22 20.76
C ASP A 69 -9.87 -3.23 21.77
N ALA A 70 -10.99 -2.92 22.43
CA ALA A 70 -11.59 -3.81 23.42
C ALA A 70 -12.29 -5.01 22.76
N ARG A 71 -12.83 -4.83 21.54
CA ARG A 71 -13.52 -5.87 20.78
C ARG A 71 -12.62 -6.59 19.79
N GLN A 72 -11.56 -5.93 19.33
CA GLN A 72 -10.64 -6.39 18.29
C GLN A 72 -9.18 -6.28 18.77
N PRO A 73 -8.80 -6.96 19.86
CA PRO A 73 -7.47 -6.85 20.46
C PRO A 73 -6.38 -7.48 19.57
N HIS A 74 -6.73 -8.45 18.72
CA HIS A 74 -5.83 -9.10 17.78
C HIS A 74 -6.21 -8.72 16.36
N ARG A 75 -5.34 -7.98 15.67
CA ARG A 75 -5.61 -7.53 14.31
C ARG A 75 -4.35 -7.24 13.54
N ILE A 76 -4.49 -7.18 12.23
CA ILE A 76 -3.48 -6.66 11.33
C ILE A 76 -4.00 -5.36 10.75
N GLU A 77 -3.17 -4.31 10.81
CA GLU A 77 -3.44 -3.01 10.20
C GLU A 77 -2.51 -2.84 9.00
N ALA A 78 -3.00 -2.25 7.91
CA ALA A 78 -2.24 -1.95 6.72
C ALA A 78 -2.52 -0.52 6.26
N LEU A 79 -1.47 0.30 6.23
CA LEU A 79 -1.54 1.69 5.81
C LEU A 79 -0.76 1.88 4.51
N GLY A 80 -1.42 2.40 3.48
CA GLY A 80 -0.81 2.85 2.23
C GLY A 80 -0.17 4.24 2.37
N PRO A 81 0.72 4.65 1.45
CA PRO A 81 1.55 5.86 1.60
C PRO A 81 0.79 7.17 1.76
N LEU A 82 -0.42 7.27 1.19
CA LEU A 82 -1.29 8.45 1.24
C LEU A 82 -2.58 8.19 2.03
N GLN A 83 -2.76 6.99 2.58
CA GLN A 83 -3.92 6.66 3.39
C GLN A 83 -3.79 7.33 4.76
N ARG A 84 -4.89 7.87 5.27
CA ARG A 84 -4.96 8.45 6.62
C ARG A 84 -5.38 7.44 7.67
N VAL A 85 -6.21 6.47 7.26
CA VAL A 85 -6.76 5.44 8.13
C VAL A 85 -6.30 4.09 7.60
N PRO A 86 -5.78 3.19 8.45
CA PRO A 86 -5.37 1.87 8.01
C PRO A 86 -6.59 1.02 7.65
N ARG A 87 -6.42 0.15 6.66
CA ARG A 87 -7.31 -1.00 6.49
C ARG A 87 -6.93 -2.03 7.54
N TRP A 88 -7.90 -2.75 8.09
CA TRP A 88 -7.60 -3.72 9.14
C TRP A 88 -8.50 -4.93 9.07
N GLU A 89 -8.05 -6.00 9.69
CA GLU A 89 -8.78 -7.24 9.87
C GLU A 89 -8.48 -7.80 11.26
N ALA A 90 -9.53 -8.19 11.99
CA ALA A 90 -9.43 -8.75 13.32
C ALA A 90 -9.43 -10.28 13.26
N PHE A 91 -8.79 -10.88 14.26
CA PHE A 91 -8.64 -12.32 14.40
C PHE A 91 -9.13 -12.75 15.77
N ALA A 92 -9.61 -13.99 15.86
CA ALA A 92 -10.14 -14.52 17.12
C ALA A 92 -9.02 -14.73 18.15
N THR A 93 -7.80 -15.01 17.68
CA THR A 93 -6.66 -15.33 18.55
C THR A 93 -5.39 -14.61 18.12
N ALA A 94 -4.49 -14.39 19.08
CA ALA A 94 -3.16 -13.84 18.81
C ALA A 94 -2.32 -14.72 17.87
N GLU A 95 -2.50 -16.03 17.93
CA GLU A 95 -1.76 -16.98 17.09
C GLU A 95 -2.18 -16.88 15.62
N GLU A 96 -3.49 -16.81 15.37
CA GLU A 96 -4.05 -16.60 14.03
C GLU A 96 -3.57 -15.27 13.43
N ALA A 97 -3.58 -14.19 14.22
CA ALA A 97 -3.05 -12.90 13.79
C ALA A 97 -1.55 -12.97 13.44
N ARG A 98 -0.74 -13.66 14.26
CA ARG A 98 0.70 -13.86 13.98
C ARG A 98 0.93 -14.67 12.71
N ASP A 99 0.21 -15.76 12.52
CA ASP A 99 0.38 -16.60 11.33
C ASP A 99 0.02 -15.83 10.06
N THR A 100 -1.13 -15.15 10.09
CA THR A 100 -1.60 -14.32 8.99
C THR A 100 -0.61 -13.18 8.70
N PHE A 101 -0.06 -12.52 9.73
CA PHE A 101 0.96 -11.48 9.54
C PHE A 101 2.26 -12.01 8.92
N ARG A 102 2.72 -13.20 9.31
CA ARG A 102 3.90 -13.83 8.69
C ARG A 102 3.68 -14.14 7.21
N ARG A 103 2.49 -14.61 6.85
CA ARG A 103 2.08 -14.85 5.46
C ARG A 103 2.01 -13.55 4.67
N LEU A 104 1.43 -12.50 5.26
CA LEU A 104 1.38 -11.17 4.67
C LEU A 104 2.79 -10.64 4.35
N ALA A 105 3.70 -10.76 5.32
CA ALA A 105 5.09 -10.32 5.17
C ALA A 105 5.87 -11.10 4.09
N ARG A 106 5.41 -12.30 3.73
CA ARG A 106 5.96 -13.11 2.63
C ARG A 106 5.34 -12.79 1.27
N GLY A 107 4.32 -11.93 1.23
CA GLY A 107 3.64 -11.50 0.01
C GLY A 107 2.41 -12.33 -0.36
N ASP A 108 1.89 -13.14 0.57
CA ASP A 108 0.67 -13.91 0.32
C ASP A 108 -0.53 -12.98 0.08
N PRO A 109 -1.42 -13.31 -0.89
CA PRO A 109 -2.59 -12.51 -1.21
C PRO A 109 -3.71 -12.72 -0.19
N ILE A 110 -3.56 -12.15 1.01
CA ILE A 110 -4.52 -12.25 2.10
C ILE A 110 -5.15 -10.90 2.42
N THR A 111 -6.34 -10.91 3.01
CA THR A 111 -6.98 -9.71 3.57
C THR A 111 -6.05 -9.09 4.64
N PRO A 112 -5.99 -7.75 4.78
CA PRO A 112 -6.71 -6.70 4.04
C PRO A 112 -6.10 -6.32 2.69
N LEU A 113 -4.99 -6.93 2.27
CA LEU A 113 -4.29 -6.57 1.04
C LEU A 113 -4.82 -7.37 -0.15
N ARG A 114 -5.77 -6.80 -0.90
CA ARG A 114 -6.36 -7.44 -2.11
C ARG A 114 -5.86 -6.88 -3.44
N THR A 115 -5.20 -5.72 -3.43
CA THR A 115 -4.63 -5.08 -4.62
C THR A 115 -3.11 -5.19 -4.66
N SER A 116 -2.49 -4.68 -5.73
CA SER A 116 -1.07 -4.33 -5.72
C SER A 116 -0.86 -3.03 -4.95
N GLY A 117 0.33 -2.88 -4.38
CA GLY A 117 0.67 -1.72 -3.55
C GLY A 117 1.89 -1.94 -2.66
N ILE A 118 2.23 -0.91 -1.91
CA ILE A 118 3.14 -0.99 -0.78
C ILE A 118 2.37 -0.54 0.45
N TRP A 119 2.52 -1.26 1.56
CA TRP A 119 1.84 -0.96 2.81
C TRP A 119 2.80 -1.07 3.97
N ARG A 120 2.58 -0.23 4.96
CA ARG A 120 3.09 -0.40 6.30
C ARG A 120 2.09 -1.30 7.02
N ALA A 121 2.45 -2.57 7.16
CA ALA A 121 1.66 -3.56 7.85
C ALA A 121 2.10 -3.59 9.32
N ARG A 122 1.13 -3.61 10.22
CA ARG A 122 1.34 -3.65 11.67
C ARG A 122 0.55 -4.80 12.27
N LEU A 123 1.21 -5.57 13.12
CA LEU A 123 0.57 -6.58 13.95
C LEU A 123 0.20 -5.96 15.30
N VAL A 124 -1.08 -6.03 15.65
CA VAL A 124 -1.60 -5.60 16.94
C VAL A 124 -2.07 -6.82 17.70
N LEU A 125 -1.58 -7.00 18.92
CA LEU A 125 -1.98 -8.06 19.85
C LEU A 125 -2.32 -7.43 21.20
N ASP A 126 -3.43 -7.84 21.80
CA ASP A 126 -3.91 -7.30 23.07
C ASP A 126 -4.02 -5.76 23.04
N GLY A 127 -4.43 -5.21 21.90
CA GLY A 127 -4.54 -3.77 21.66
C GLY A 127 -3.19 -3.03 21.50
N ARG A 128 -2.06 -3.75 21.48
CA ARG A 128 -0.72 -3.16 21.36
C ARG A 128 -0.05 -3.53 20.05
N SER A 129 0.54 -2.52 19.40
CA SER A 129 1.43 -2.74 18.25
C SER A 129 2.67 -3.50 18.71
N VAL A 130 2.87 -4.71 18.19
CA VAL A 130 4.03 -5.55 18.54
C VAL A 130 5.06 -5.66 17.41
N GLU A 131 4.63 -5.47 16.17
CA GLU A 131 5.51 -5.59 15.01
C GLU A 131 5.02 -4.71 13.86
N GLU A 132 5.96 -4.15 13.09
CA GLU A 132 5.66 -3.36 11.89
C GLU A 132 6.62 -3.74 10.76
N ARG A 133 6.10 -3.91 9.54
CA ARG A 133 6.88 -4.22 8.34
C ARG A 133 6.37 -3.46 7.13
N LEU A 134 7.28 -3.12 6.22
CA LEU A 134 6.93 -2.71 4.87
C LEU A 134 6.69 -3.95 4.01
N VAL A 135 5.48 -4.06 3.47
CA VAL A 135 5.05 -5.15 2.60
C VAL A 135 4.84 -4.58 1.21
N VAL A 136 5.54 -5.15 0.22
CA VAL A 136 5.35 -4.80 -1.19
C VAL A 136 4.67 -5.95 -1.89
N ARG A 137 3.49 -5.70 -2.46
CA ARG A 137 2.78 -6.70 -3.26
C ARG A 137 2.71 -6.25 -4.71
N PRO A 138 3.54 -6.82 -5.59
CA PRO A 138 3.25 -6.79 -7.02
C PRO A 138 2.08 -7.76 -7.28
N LEU A 139 1.03 -7.32 -7.98
CA LEU A 139 0.12 -8.27 -8.61
C LEU A 139 0.90 -9.10 -9.64
N PRO A 140 0.49 -10.35 -9.94
CA PRO A 140 1.16 -11.16 -10.94
C PRO A 140 1.29 -10.38 -12.25
N ARG A 141 2.47 -10.49 -12.86
CA ARG A 141 2.89 -9.75 -14.05
C ARG A 141 1.82 -9.90 -15.14
N LEU A 142 1.19 -8.80 -15.55
CA LEU A 142 0.76 -8.70 -16.94
C LEU A 142 2.05 -8.64 -17.76
N LEU A 143 2.36 -9.76 -18.40
CA LEU A 143 3.48 -9.90 -19.33
C LEU A 143 3.28 -8.99 -20.54
#